data_AF-A0A7S2M2M2-F1
#
_entry.id   AF-A0A7S2M2M2-F1
#
_cell.length_a   1.000
_cell.length_b   1.000
_cell.length_c   1.000
_cell.angle_alpha   90.00
_cell.angle_beta   90.00
_cell.angle_gamma   90.00
#
_symmetry.space_group_name_H-M   'P 1'
#
loop_
_entity.id
_entity.type
_entity.pdbx_description
1 polymer ?
#
loop_
_entity_poly.entity_id
_entity_poly.type
_entity_poly.pdbx_seq_one_letter_code
_entity_poly.pdbx_strand_id
1 'polypeptide(L)'
;DISQVGKDSEALSQVVESKVKPITEQSTGITFDAKLDDELDLYLVGAGVRKKAMINLYGVAMYSPPSMIEMLSPHQRENPEARKALLDAARTFDSSSHSSFVVEMAFKADATTISQAIAKSVARRHSGPEADVAVLEELIFDGVQSKGGQATRGMKFRFDCSQEGVSVCVDGDDQGEVLCEGLGAAFVDVFMDEKAVSPQLVNNCLDTWCGSGIQEEKDNIIAKLSQAEKKKVASAIPKESTPEPEPEPNAKQIQAEKNALVESKALPLKEKATGVSFNAKL
;
A
#
# COMPACT_ATOMS: atom_id res chain seq x y z
N ASP A 1 -6.21 -18.98 14.50
CA ASP A 1 -7.09 -18.35 13.50
C ASP A 1 -6.39 -17.21 12.74
N ILE A 2 -5.12 -17.41 12.38
CA ILE A 2 -4.29 -16.44 11.64
C ILE A 2 -4.57 -16.52 10.13
N SER A 3 -5.05 -17.68 9.67
CA SER A 3 -5.43 -17.93 8.28
C SER A 3 -6.65 -17.13 7.82
N GLN A 4 -7.53 -16.72 8.74
CA GLN A 4 -8.74 -15.98 8.39
C GLN A 4 -8.46 -14.48 8.29
N VAL A 5 -7.71 -13.92 9.26
CA VAL A 5 -7.26 -12.51 9.21
C VAL A 5 -6.44 -12.20 7.95
N GLY A 6 -5.57 -13.14 7.53
CA GLY A 6 -4.80 -12.98 6.28
C GLY A 6 -5.70 -12.97 5.03
N LYS A 7 -6.72 -13.82 4.97
CA LYS A 7 -7.68 -13.88 3.86
C LYS A 7 -8.54 -12.61 3.76
N ASP A 8 -8.96 -12.08 4.90
CA ASP A 8 -9.80 -10.88 4.96
C ASP A 8 -9.03 -9.65 4.47
N SER A 9 -7.77 -9.50 4.88
CA SER A 9 -6.88 -8.42 4.42
C SER A 9 -6.60 -8.50 2.92
N GLU A 10 -6.26 -9.70 2.41
CA GLU A 10 -6.00 -9.91 0.98
C GLU A 10 -7.24 -9.63 0.12
N ALA A 11 -8.42 -10.11 0.56
CA ALA A 11 -9.68 -9.84 -0.13
C ALA A 11 -9.99 -8.33 -0.15
N LEU A 12 -9.75 -7.63 0.95
CA LEU A 12 -9.97 -6.19 1.02
C LEU A 12 -9.03 -5.42 0.07
N SER A 13 -7.74 -5.75 0.04
CA SER A 13 -6.79 -5.16 -0.92
C SER A 13 -7.23 -5.38 -2.36
N GLN A 14 -7.68 -6.60 -2.71
CA GLN A 14 -8.18 -6.90 -4.07
C GLN A 14 -9.41 -6.06 -4.44
N VAL A 15 -10.35 -5.84 -3.51
CA VAL A 15 -11.53 -5.00 -3.76
C VAL A 15 -11.09 -3.55 -4.01
N VAL A 16 -10.27 -3.00 -3.13
CA VAL A 16 -9.80 -1.60 -3.24
C VAL A 16 -9.03 -1.41 -4.54
N GLU A 17 -8.08 -2.29 -4.85
CA GLU A 17 -7.25 -2.23 -6.07
C GLU A 17 -8.11 -2.31 -7.34
N SER A 18 -9.19 -3.08 -7.34
CA SER A 18 -10.11 -3.17 -8.49
C SER A 18 -10.94 -1.91 -8.73
N LYS A 19 -11.12 -1.06 -7.71
CA LYS A 19 -11.97 0.14 -7.74
C LYS A 19 -11.19 1.44 -7.91
N VAL A 20 -10.03 1.53 -7.27
CA VAL A 20 -9.20 2.73 -7.25
C VAL A 20 -8.70 3.07 -8.66
N LYS A 21 -8.66 4.35 -8.98
CA LYS A 21 -8.21 4.86 -10.28
C LYS A 21 -7.34 6.09 -10.08
N PRO A 22 -6.40 6.38 -10.99
CA PRO A 22 -5.67 7.64 -10.96
C PRO A 22 -6.63 8.83 -11.03
N ILE A 23 -6.33 9.91 -10.32
CA ILE A 23 -7.14 11.13 -10.31
C ILE A 23 -6.31 12.29 -10.85
N THR A 24 -6.82 12.93 -11.90
CA THR A 24 -6.29 14.21 -12.40
C THR A 24 -7.02 15.37 -11.74
N GLU A 25 -6.32 16.16 -10.93
CA GLU A 25 -6.86 17.37 -10.33
C GLU A 25 -7.01 18.43 -11.43
N GLN A 26 -8.26 18.77 -11.75
CA GLN A 26 -8.62 19.55 -12.94
C GLN A 26 -8.00 20.95 -12.97
N SER A 27 -7.80 21.60 -11.82
CA SER A 27 -7.35 22.99 -11.78
C SER A 27 -5.85 23.16 -11.99
N THR A 28 -5.06 22.15 -11.65
CA THR A 28 -3.60 22.11 -11.79
C THR A 28 -3.15 21.26 -12.97
N GLY A 29 -3.97 20.29 -13.38
CA GLY A 29 -3.63 19.27 -14.38
C GLY A 29 -2.71 18.16 -13.84
N ILE A 30 -2.43 18.16 -12.54
CA ILE A 30 -1.59 17.15 -11.90
C ILE A 30 -2.37 15.84 -11.79
N THR A 31 -1.73 14.73 -12.14
CA THR A 31 -2.32 13.40 -12.03
C THR A 31 -1.63 12.62 -10.92
N PHE A 32 -2.43 12.07 -10.01
CA PHE A 32 -2.00 11.22 -8.92
C PHE A 32 -2.34 9.78 -9.27
N ASP A 33 -1.34 8.89 -9.18
CA ASP A 33 -1.50 7.48 -9.50
C ASP A 33 -2.39 6.77 -8.48
N ALA A 34 -3.01 5.67 -8.89
CA ALA A 34 -3.96 4.92 -8.07
C ALA A 34 -3.32 4.28 -6.82
N LYS A 35 -2.02 3.99 -6.87
CA LYS A 35 -1.21 3.40 -5.81
C LYS A 35 0.07 4.23 -5.65
N LEU A 36 0.49 4.51 -4.42
CA LEU A 36 1.66 5.34 -4.14
C LEU A 36 2.98 4.54 -4.24
N ASP A 37 2.96 3.32 -3.71
CA ASP A 37 4.08 2.40 -3.64
C ASP A 37 3.53 0.97 -3.65
N ASP A 38 4.17 0.07 -4.39
CA ASP A 38 3.80 -1.33 -4.47
C ASP A 38 4.08 -2.07 -3.15
N GLU A 39 5.04 -1.60 -2.34
CA GLU A 39 5.47 -2.26 -1.09
C GLU A 39 4.61 -1.91 0.13
N LEU A 40 4.01 -0.71 0.14
CA LEU A 40 3.30 -0.18 1.32
C LEU A 40 1.77 -0.33 1.25
N ASP A 41 1.24 -0.91 0.17
CA ASP A 41 -0.20 -1.10 -0.06
C ASP A 41 -1.04 0.17 0.21
N LEU A 42 -0.52 1.30 -0.27
CA LEU A 42 -1.16 2.61 -0.13
C LEU A 42 -1.91 3.00 -1.39
N TYR A 43 -3.23 3.14 -1.26
CA TYR A 43 -4.13 3.42 -2.37
C TYR A 43 -4.65 4.85 -2.30
N LEU A 44 -4.86 5.45 -3.48
CA LEU A 44 -5.35 6.81 -3.61
C LEU A 44 -6.75 6.92 -3.02
N VAL A 45 -6.87 7.71 -1.94
CA VAL A 45 -8.16 7.98 -1.29
C VAL A 45 -8.88 9.11 -2.00
N GLY A 46 -8.14 10.17 -2.35
CA GLY A 46 -8.67 11.31 -3.07
C GLY A 46 -7.60 12.33 -3.40
N ALA A 47 -7.95 13.28 -4.27
CA ALA A 47 -7.10 14.37 -4.68
C ALA A 47 -7.82 15.73 -4.64
N GLY A 48 -7.06 16.79 -4.45
CA GLY A 48 -7.54 18.16 -4.45
C GLY A 48 -6.42 19.17 -4.68
N VAL A 49 -6.73 20.44 -4.45
CA VAL A 49 -5.82 21.56 -4.71
C VAL A 49 -5.84 22.54 -3.55
N ARG A 50 -4.66 23.06 -3.19
CA ARG A 50 -4.59 24.24 -2.33
C ARG A 50 -4.53 25.49 -3.18
N LYS A 51 -5.46 26.40 -2.91
CA LYS A 51 -5.53 27.72 -3.55
C LYS A 51 -5.21 28.82 -2.54
N LYS A 52 -4.53 29.88 -2.99
CA LYS A 52 -4.35 31.11 -2.21
C LYS A 52 -4.51 32.31 -3.14
N ALA A 53 -5.42 33.23 -2.80
CA ALA A 53 -5.73 34.41 -3.62
C ALA A 53 -5.98 34.09 -5.10
N MET A 54 -6.82 33.07 -5.37
CA MET A 54 -7.14 32.55 -6.72
C MET A 54 -5.98 31.88 -7.49
N ILE A 55 -4.80 31.73 -6.87
CA ILE A 55 -3.66 31.00 -7.46
C ILE A 55 -3.66 29.56 -6.95
N ASN A 56 -3.56 28.59 -7.87
CA ASN A 56 -3.36 27.18 -7.53
C ASN A 56 -1.91 26.97 -7.12
N LEU A 57 -1.66 26.73 -5.84
CA LEU A 57 -0.30 26.58 -5.32
C LEU A 57 0.25 25.19 -5.63
N TYR A 58 -0.54 24.16 -5.34
CA TYR A 58 -0.16 22.76 -5.51
C TYR A 58 -1.40 21.85 -5.57
N GLY A 59 -1.24 20.71 -6.24
CA GLY A 59 -2.12 19.57 -6.08
C GLY A 59 -1.75 18.79 -4.82
N VAL A 60 -2.72 18.13 -4.20
CA VAL A 60 -2.49 17.24 -3.06
C VAL A 60 -3.33 15.98 -3.20
N ALA A 61 -2.73 14.83 -2.93
CA ALA A 61 -3.42 13.55 -2.82
C ALA A 61 -3.21 12.95 -1.43
N MET A 62 -4.23 12.22 -0.97
CA MET A 62 -4.16 11.37 0.21
C MET A 62 -4.10 9.92 -0.22
N TYR A 63 -3.19 9.17 0.37
CA TYR A 63 -3.06 7.73 0.21
C TYR A 63 -3.17 7.04 1.57
N SER A 64 -3.86 5.91 1.61
CA SER A 64 -4.05 5.15 2.84
C SER A 64 -4.18 3.64 2.57
N PRO A 65 -3.99 2.81 3.60
CA PRO A 65 -4.24 1.39 3.51
C PRO A 65 -5.72 1.06 3.23
N PRO A 66 -6.01 -0.14 2.68
CA PRO A 66 -7.38 -0.58 2.41
C PRO A 66 -8.30 -0.58 3.64
N SER A 67 -7.76 -0.87 4.83
CA SER A 67 -8.51 -0.85 6.10
C SER A 67 -9.11 0.52 6.42
N MET A 68 -8.39 1.60 6.10
CA MET A 68 -8.89 2.96 6.26
C MET A 68 -10.05 3.23 5.30
N ILE A 69 -9.87 2.86 4.03
CA ILE A 69 -10.87 3.04 2.98
C ILE A 69 -12.15 2.24 3.31
N GLU A 70 -12.00 1.05 3.86
CA GLU A 70 -13.12 0.23 4.33
C GLU A 70 -13.98 0.95 5.38
N MET A 71 -13.36 1.66 6.34
CA MET A 71 -14.07 2.42 7.37
C MET A 71 -14.98 3.51 6.78
N LEU A 72 -14.69 4.03 5.59
CA LEU A 72 -15.51 5.03 4.90
C LEU A 72 -16.72 4.43 4.19
N SER A 73 -16.60 3.18 3.74
CA SER A 73 -17.57 2.55 2.86
C SER A 73 -19.02 2.50 3.38
N PRO A 74 -19.29 2.32 4.70
CA PRO A 74 -20.66 2.27 5.22
C PRO A 74 -21.32 3.65 5.28
N HIS A 75 -20.54 4.72 5.22
CA HIS A 75 -21.06 6.08 5.28
C HIS A 75 -21.66 6.48 3.94
N GLN A 76 -22.78 7.21 3.99
CA GLN A 76 -23.32 7.92 2.83
C GLN A 76 -22.70 9.30 2.71
N ARG A 77 -22.53 9.77 1.47
CA ARG A 77 -21.94 11.06 1.14
C ARG A 77 -22.62 12.23 1.85
N GLU A 78 -23.94 12.16 1.98
CA GLU A 78 -24.81 13.17 2.57
C GLU A 78 -24.81 13.11 4.10
N ASN A 79 -24.25 12.05 4.71
CA ASN A 79 -24.18 11.94 6.14
C ASN A 79 -23.16 12.96 6.69
N PRO A 80 -23.57 13.91 7.57
CA PRO A 80 -22.66 14.87 8.18
C PRO A 80 -21.53 14.20 8.98
N GLU A 81 -21.73 12.98 9.47
CA GLU A 81 -20.73 12.19 10.18
C GLU A 81 -19.66 11.60 9.27
N ALA A 82 -19.91 11.47 7.95
CA ALA A 82 -18.95 10.88 7.01
C ALA A 82 -17.62 11.64 7.00
N ARG A 83 -17.69 12.96 7.15
CA ARG A 83 -16.50 13.82 7.24
C ARG A 83 -15.70 13.56 8.51
N LYS A 84 -16.40 13.37 9.63
CA LYS A 84 -15.75 13.03 10.90
C LYS A 84 -15.13 11.62 10.82
N ALA A 85 -15.85 10.67 10.24
CA ALA A 85 -15.35 9.31 10.02
C ALA A 85 -14.09 9.31 9.15
N LEU A 86 -14.04 10.11 8.07
CA LEU A 86 -12.83 10.29 7.27
C LEU A 86 -11.66 10.82 8.08
N LEU A 87 -11.89 11.86 8.88
CA LEU A 87 -10.87 12.44 9.73
C LEU A 87 -10.35 11.42 10.77
N ASP A 88 -11.26 10.73 11.45
CA ASP A 88 -10.93 9.73 12.46
C ASP A 88 -10.17 8.54 11.84
N ALA A 89 -10.63 8.05 10.67
CA ALA A 89 -9.98 6.99 9.91
C ALA A 89 -8.58 7.39 9.45
N ALA A 90 -8.41 8.63 8.95
CA ALA A 90 -7.12 9.16 8.52
C ALA A 90 -6.08 9.24 9.65
N ARG A 91 -6.55 9.39 10.90
CA ARG A 91 -5.74 9.41 12.13
C ARG A 91 -5.64 8.06 12.81
N THR A 92 -6.31 7.03 12.29
CA THR A 92 -6.23 5.68 12.85
C THR A 92 -4.89 5.11 12.43
N PHE A 93 -3.86 5.43 13.22
CA PHE A 93 -2.53 4.88 13.11
C PHE A 93 -2.50 3.62 13.98
N ASP A 94 -2.41 2.46 13.35
CA ASP A 94 -1.96 1.24 14.01
C ASP A 94 -0.44 1.10 13.88
N SER A 95 0.15 0.04 14.43
CA SER A 95 1.60 -0.17 14.42
C SER A 95 2.23 -0.27 13.01
N SER A 96 1.40 -0.38 11.97
CA SER A 96 1.82 -0.53 10.56
C SER A 96 1.14 0.44 9.61
N SER A 97 0.02 1.08 10.01
CA SER A 97 -0.73 1.98 9.15
C SER A 97 -0.31 3.42 9.33
N HIS A 98 -0.18 4.08 8.18
CA HIS A 98 0.08 5.50 8.07
C HIS A 98 -0.78 6.06 6.95
N SER A 99 -1.06 7.36 7.02
CA SER A 99 -1.66 8.10 5.92
C SER A 99 -0.59 8.94 5.26
N SER A 100 -0.47 8.83 3.94
CA SER A 100 0.50 9.60 3.17
C SER A 100 -0.17 10.73 2.43
N PHE A 101 0.44 11.91 2.50
CA PHE A 101 0.05 13.07 1.71
C PHE A 101 1.12 13.37 0.68
N VAL A 102 0.76 13.34 -0.60
CA VAL A 102 1.63 13.75 -1.68
C VAL A 102 1.20 15.12 -2.16
N VAL A 103 2.07 16.11 -2.02
CA VAL A 103 1.90 17.47 -2.50
C VAL A 103 2.77 17.68 -3.72
N GLU A 104 2.18 18.03 -4.86
CA GLU A 104 2.92 18.34 -6.08
C GLU A 104 2.74 19.82 -6.46
N MET A 105 3.86 20.52 -6.60
CA MET A 105 3.86 21.96 -6.81
C MET A 105 3.31 22.34 -8.18
N ALA A 106 2.38 23.28 -8.20
CA ALA A 106 1.88 23.92 -9.42
C ALA A 106 2.42 25.35 -9.59
N PHE A 107 2.77 26.00 -8.48
CA PHE A 107 3.34 27.35 -8.41
C PHE A 107 4.69 27.35 -7.70
N LYS A 108 5.64 28.12 -8.22
CA LYS A 108 7.00 28.18 -7.68
C LYS A 108 7.04 28.91 -6.32
N ALA A 109 7.78 28.37 -5.37
CA ALA A 109 8.07 29.02 -4.09
C ALA A 109 9.55 28.81 -3.69
N ASP A 110 10.11 29.69 -2.88
CA ASP A 110 11.41 29.43 -2.25
C ASP A 110 11.26 28.47 -1.05
N ALA A 111 12.38 27.86 -0.64
CA ALA A 111 12.43 26.90 0.47
C ALA A 111 11.79 27.45 1.76
N THR A 112 12.16 28.68 2.15
CA THR A 112 11.63 29.35 3.36
C THR A 112 10.12 29.52 3.30
N THR A 113 9.58 29.94 2.16
CA THR A 113 8.15 30.20 2.00
C THR A 113 7.34 28.92 2.13
N ILE A 114 7.76 27.83 1.48
CA ILE A 114 7.00 26.57 1.51
C ILE A 114 7.13 25.87 2.87
N SER A 115 8.34 25.80 3.45
CA SER A 115 8.56 25.16 4.74
C SER A 115 7.76 25.86 5.84
N GLN A 116 7.88 27.19 5.95
CA GLN A 116 7.12 27.97 6.93
C GLN A 116 5.61 27.88 6.73
N ALA A 117 5.14 27.84 5.48
CA ALA A 117 3.70 27.78 5.22
C ALA A 117 3.09 26.45 5.66
N ILE A 118 3.82 25.34 5.50
CA ILE A 118 3.40 24.02 5.97
C ILE A 118 3.54 23.94 7.49
N ALA A 119 4.70 24.29 8.04
CA ALA A 119 4.96 24.29 9.48
C ALA A 119 3.94 25.13 10.26
N LYS A 120 3.65 26.37 9.82
CA LYS A 120 2.59 27.20 10.43
C LYS A 120 1.19 26.61 10.30
N SER A 121 0.94 25.78 9.28
CA SER A 121 -0.35 25.10 9.14
C SER A 121 -0.49 23.96 10.16
N VAL A 122 0.60 23.27 10.45
CA VAL A 122 0.71 22.20 11.47
C VAL A 122 0.71 22.79 12.89
N ALA A 123 1.47 23.84 13.15
CA ALA A 123 1.56 24.51 14.46
C ALA A 123 0.20 24.94 15.02
N ARG A 124 -0.76 25.29 14.14
CA ARG A 124 -2.12 25.66 14.55
C ARG A 124 -2.97 24.48 15.07
N ARG A 125 -2.50 23.25 14.89
CA ARG A 125 -3.19 21.99 15.20
C ARG A 125 -2.40 21.11 16.17
N HIS A 126 -1.08 21.27 16.19
CA HIS A 126 -0.22 20.56 17.11
C HIS A 126 -0.28 21.20 18.49
N SER A 127 -0.51 20.37 19.53
CA SER A 127 -0.60 20.83 20.93
C SER A 127 0.71 20.65 21.71
N GLY A 128 1.74 20.08 21.08
CA GLY A 128 3.07 19.92 21.67
C GLY A 128 3.97 21.14 21.49
N PRO A 129 5.25 21.03 21.87
CA PRO A 129 6.25 22.09 21.75
C PRO A 129 6.39 22.68 20.33
N GLU A 130 6.63 23.99 20.25
CA GLU A 130 6.95 24.66 18.98
C GLU A 130 8.24 24.11 18.34
N ALA A 131 9.15 23.57 19.16
CA ALA A 131 10.40 22.97 18.71
C ALA A 131 10.15 21.77 17.76
N ASP A 132 9.11 20.97 18.00
CA ASP A 132 8.81 19.80 17.19
C ASP A 132 8.39 20.22 15.77
N VAL A 133 7.61 21.30 15.68
CA VAL A 133 7.21 21.89 14.39
C VAL A 133 8.38 22.59 13.70
N ALA A 134 9.34 23.13 14.46
CA ALA A 134 10.55 23.73 13.91
C ALA A 134 11.45 22.68 13.23
N VAL A 135 11.57 21.47 13.81
CA VAL A 135 12.29 20.36 13.15
C VAL A 135 11.59 20.00 11.84
N LEU A 136 10.26 19.89 11.83
CA LEU A 136 9.51 19.64 10.59
C LEU A 136 9.75 20.73 9.53
N GLU A 137 9.80 22.00 9.93
CA GLU A 137 10.14 23.11 9.04
C GLU A 137 11.53 22.94 8.43
N GLU A 138 12.52 22.58 9.25
CA GLU A 138 13.91 22.39 8.84
C GLU A 138 14.05 21.25 7.82
N LEU A 139 13.41 20.09 8.06
CA LEU A 139 13.44 18.97 7.11
C LEU A 139 12.89 19.35 5.73
N ILE A 140 11.78 20.10 5.70
CA ILE A 140 11.19 20.59 4.45
C ILE A 140 12.11 21.60 3.78
N PHE A 141 12.68 22.53 4.58
CA PHE A 141 13.58 23.56 4.08
C PHE A 141 14.82 22.94 3.44
N ASP A 142 15.49 22.03 4.14
CA ASP A 142 16.70 21.34 3.68
C ASP A 142 16.44 20.49 2.45
N GLY A 143 15.30 19.79 2.41
CA GLY A 143 14.86 19.04 1.24
C GLY A 143 14.74 19.93 0.00
N VAL A 144 14.14 21.11 0.11
CA VAL A 144 14.06 22.06 -1.03
C VAL A 144 15.43 22.69 -1.32
N GLN A 145 16.22 22.97 -0.29
CA GLN A 145 17.55 23.57 -0.42
C GLN A 145 18.50 22.66 -1.20
N SER A 146 18.47 21.35 -0.93
CA SER A 146 19.25 20.33 -1.65
C SER A 146 18.89 20.25 -3.14
N LYS A 147 17.65 20.63 -3.51
CA LYS A 147 17.13 20.65 -4.88
C LYS A 147 17.27 22.03 -5.59
N GLY A 148 18.13 22.90 -5.07
CA GLY A 148 18.41 24.21 -5.68
C GLY A 148 17.67 25.39 -5.04
N GLY A 149 17.14 25.22 -3.82
CA GLY A 149 16.61 26.31 -3.00
C GLY A 149 15.21 26.79 -3.36
N GLN A 150 14.57 26.18 -4.35
CA GLN A 150 13.23 26.56 -4.81
C GLN A 150 12.38 25.33 -5.13
N ALA A 151 11.17 25.32 -4.59
CA ALA A 151 10.14 24.36 -4.94
C ALA A 151 9.54 24.76 -6.29
N THR A 152 9.93 24.07 -7.35
CA THR A 152 9.49 24.36 -8.73
C THR A 152 8.32 23.47 -9.12
N ARG A 153 7.65 23.82 -10.23
CA ARG A 153 6.49 23.04 -10.71
C ARG A 153 6.89 21.58 -10.97
N GLY A 154 6.08 20.65 -10.46
CA GLY A 154 6.32 19.20 -10.56
C GLY A 154 7.14 18.62 -9.40
N MET A 155 7.75 19.47 -8.55
CA MET A 155 8.39 18.99 -7.33
C MET A 155 7.33 18.36 -6.40
N LYS A 156 7.65 17.19 -5.86
CA LYS A 156 6.78 16.40 -4.98
C LYS A 156 7.32 16.39 -3.56
N PHE A 157 6.41 16.61 -2.61
CA PHE A 157 6.63 16.38 -1.19
C PHE A 157 5.75 15.23 -0.76
N ARG A 158 6.32 14.22 -0.12
CA ARG A 158 5.58 13.13 0.52
C ARG A 158 5.72 13.28 2.03
N PHE A 159 4.58 13.20 2.71
CA PHE A 159 4.49 13.24 4.17
C PHE A 159 3.78 11.99 4.66
N ASP A 160 4.52 11.11 5.30
CA ASP A 160 3.96 9.88 5.88
C ASP A 160 3.63 10.14 7.34
N CYS A 161 2.34 10.15 7.66
CA CYS A 161 1.83 10.48 8.98
C CYS A 161 1.49 9.19 9.75
N SER A 162 2.10 9.01 10.90
CA SER A 162 1.88 7.86 11.79
C SER A 162 1.60 8.33 13.23
N GLN A 163 1.42 7.38 14.15
CA GLN A 163 1.31 7.67 15.58
C GLN A 163 2.59 8.29 16.12
N GLU A 164 3.73 7.84 15.63
CA GLU A 164 5.06 8.21 16.09
C GLU A 164 5.46 9.60 15.59
N GLY A 165 4.95 10.03 14.42
CA GLY A 165 5.41 11.28 13.84
C GLY A 165 5.05 11.52 12.39
N VAL A 166 5.94 12.26 11.71
CA VAL A 166 5.85 12.56 10.28
C VAL A 166 7.21 12.35 9.63
N SER A 167 7.28 11.46 8.64
CA SER A 167 8.43 11.36 7.71
C SER A 167 8.23 12.32 6.53
N VAL A 168 9.33 12.91 6.05
CA VAL A 168 9.35 13.89 4.97
C VAL A 168 10.24 13.40 3.84
N CYS A 169 9.70 13.38 2.63
CA CYS A 169 10.44 13.05 1.41
C CYS A 169 10.23 14.15 0.36
N VAL A 170 11.30 14.52 -0.35
CA VAL A 170 11.28 15.55 -1.42
C VAL A 170 11.85 14.98 -2.71
N ASP A 171 11.02 14.91 -3.75
CA ASP A 171 11.34 14.27 -5.04
C ASP A 171 11.92 12.85 -4.90
N GLY A 172 11.40 12.07 -3.96
CA GLY A 172 11.86 10.70 -3.70
C GLY A 172 13.05 10.59 -2.74
N ASP A 173 13.71 11.70 -2.39
CA ASP A 173 14.80 11.69 -1.41
C ASP A 173 14.25 11.84 -0.01
N ASP A 174 14.57 10.89 0.86
CA ASP A 174 14.25 10.93 2.28
C ASP A 174 14.98 12.10 2.97
N GLN A 175 14.22 12.93 3.68
CA GLN A 175 14.74 14.05 4.48
C GLN A 175 14.77 13.71 5.98
N GLY A 176 14.26 12.54 6.37
CA GLY A 176 14.16 12.10 7.75
C GLY A 176 12.74 12.25 8.31
N GLU A 177 12.65 12.11 9.63
CA GLU A 177 11.38 12.04 10.34
C GLU A 177 11.40 12.87 11.62
N VAL A 178 10.23 13.36 12.00
CA VAL A 178 10.01 14.04 13.28
C VAL A 178 9.18 13.12 14.16
N LEU A 179 9.85 12.48 15.14
CA LEU A 179 9.24 11.57 16.10
C LEU A 179 8.61 12.35 17.26
N CYS A 180 7.35 12.75 17.09
CA CYS A 180 6.55 13.42 18.11
C CYS A 180 5.11 12.95 18.09
N GLU A 181 4.64 12.47 19.24
CA GLU A 181 3.26 12.02 19.42
C GLU A 181 2.26 13.14 19.08
N GLY A 182 1.27 12.80 18.26
CA GLY A 182 0.23 13.74 17.83
C GLY A 182 0.66 14.70 16.71
N LEU A 183 1.93 14.72 16.29
CA LEU A 183 2.37 15.50 15.13
C LEU A 183 1.76 14.95 13.83
N GLY A 184 1.74 13.62 13.66
CA GLY A 184 1.08 12.96 12.53
C GLY A 184 -0.41 13.31 12.42
N ALA A 185 -1.13 13.28 13.55
CA ALA A 185 -2.53 13.70 13.60
C ALA A 185 -2.71 15.19 13.27
N ALA A 186 -1.85 16.06 13.80
CA ALA A 186 -1.87 17.49 13.50
C ALA A 186 -1.58 17.78 12.01
N PHE A 187 -0.77 16.95 11.37
CA PHE A 187 -0.50 17.06 9.93
C PHE A 187 -1.71 16.61 9.09
N VAL A 188 -2.31 15.46 9.41
CA VAL A 188 -3.58 15.00 8.80
C VAL A 188 -4.63 16.12 8.84
N ASP A 189 -4.73 16.82 9.97
CA ASP A 189 -5.70 17.89 10.18
C ASP A 189 -5.50 19.09 9.26
N VAL A 190 -4.28 19.34 8.78
CA VAL A 190 -4.04 20.40 7.79
C VAL A 190 -4.91 20.20 6.55
N PHE A 191 -5.18 18.94 6.20
CA PHE A 191 -5.89 18.56 4.99
C PHE A 191 -7.30 18.02 5.23
N MET A 192 -7.61 17.52 6.43
CA MET A 192 -8.85 16.79 6.70
C MET A 192 -9.81 17.49 7.67
N ASP A 193 -9.35 18.45 8.49
CA ASP A 193 -10.20 19.11 9.48
C ASP A 193 -11.14 20.16 8.84
N GLU A 194 -12.04 20.76 9.63
CA GLU A 194 -12.99 21.81 9.18
C GLU A 194 -12.36 23.03 8.50
N LYS A 195 -11.09 23.30 8.80
CA LYS A 195 -10.29 24.40 8.25
C LYS A 195 -9.21 23.87 7.29
N ALA A 196 -9.48 22.74 6.65
CA ALA A 196 -8.60 22.09 5.69
C ALA A 196 -8.13 23.09 4.62
N VAL A 197 -6.84 23.03 4.29
CA VAL A 197 -6.27 23.90 3.25
C VAL A 197 -6.69 23.51 1.83
N SER A 198 -7.29 22.33 1.68
CA SER A 198 -7.89 21.82 0.45
C SER A 198 -9.24 21.15 0.76
N PRO A 199 -10.34 21.93 0.88
CA PRO A 199 -11.66 21.35 1.06
C PRO A 199 -12.08 20.42 -0.09
N GLN A 200 -11.52 20.64 -1.29
CA GLN A 200 -11.73 19.77 -2.45
C GLN A 200 -11.19 18.36 -2.23
N LEU A 201 -10.03 18.23 -1.56
CA LEU A 201 -9.48 16.91 -1.22
C LEU A 201 -10.45 16.12 -0.33
N VAL A 202 -10.95 16.75 0.75
CA VAL A 202 -11.93 16.13 1.65
C VAL A 202 -13.18 15.67 0.90
N ASN A 203 -13.74 16.55 0.07
CA ASN A 203 -14.91 16.21 -0.74
C ASN A 203 -14.64 15.03 -1.68
N ASN A 204 -13.48 15.03 -2.34
CA ASN A 204 -13.13 13.98 -3.27
C ASN A 204 -12.91 12.62 -2.59
N CYS A 205 -12.32 12.59 -1.38
CA CYS A 205 -12.24 11.36 -0.58
C CYS A 205 -13.64 10.80 -0.30
N LEU A 206 -14.58 11.65 0.11
CA LEU A 206 -15.97 11.26 0.39
C LEU A 206 -16.71 10.82 -0.88
N ASP A 207 -16.57 11.56 -1.98
CA ASP A 207 -17.17 11.22 -3.29
C ASP A 207 -16.69 9.86 -3.80
N THR A 208 -15.45 9.49 -3.51
CA THR A 208 -14.83 8.26 -4.04
C THR A 208 -15.25 7.03 -3.24
N TRP A 209 -15.32 7.13 -1.91
CA TRP A 209 -15.39 5.94 -1.05
C TRP A 209 -16.66 5.77 -0.23
N CYS A 210 -17.41 6.83 0.05
CA CYS A 210 -18.70 6.70 0.74
C CYS A 210 -19.70 5.92 -0.13
N GLY A 211 -20.32 4.89 0.43
CA GLY A 211 -21.29 4.04 -0.29
C GLY A 211 -20.65 3.21 -1.41
N SER A 212 -19.34 3.01 -1.40
CA SER A 212 -18.59 2.30 -2.46
C SER A 212 -18.90 0.80 -2.55
N GLY A 213 -19.61 0.23 -1.58
CA GLY A 213 -19.98 -1.19 -1.56
C GLY A 213 -18.81 -2.13 -1.26
N ILE A 214 -17.69 -1.63 -0.73
CA ILE A 214 -16.48 -2.44 -0.45
C ILE A 214 -16.80 -3.66 0.39
N GLN A 215 -17.56 -3.48 1.48
CA GLN A 215 -17.89 -4.58 2.39
C GLN A 215 -18.67 -5.71 1.69
N GLU A 216 -19.65 -5.37 0.86
CA GLU A 216 -20.44 -6.36 0.11
C GLU A 216 -19.57 -7.13 -0.90
N GLU A 217 -18.66 -6.44 -1.60
CA GLU A 217 -17.74 -7.08 -2.55
C GLU A 217 -16.69 -7.94 -1.86
N LYS A 218 -16.17 -7.49 -0.71
CA LYS A 218 -15.24 -8.26 0.12
C LYS A 218 -15.88 -9.57 0.57
N ASP A 219 -17.10 -9.51 1.10
CA ASP A 219 -17.84 -10.70 1.55
C ASP A 219 -18.11 -11.69 0.39
N ASN A 220 -18.40 -11.16 -0.80
CA ASN A 220 -18.55 -11.97 -2.01
C ASN A 220 -17.24 -12.68 -2.43
N ILE A 221 -16.08 -12.03 -2.30
CA ILE A 221 -14.78 -12.64 -2.57
C ILE A 221 -14.49 -13.74 -1.55
N ILE A 222 -14.65 -13.45 -0.26
CA ILE A 222 -14.42 -14.42 0.83
C ILE A 222 -15.30 -15.67 0.64
N ALA A 223 -16.58 -15.48 0.29
CA ALA A 223 -17.50 -16.58 0.02
C ALA A 223 -17.04 -17.45 -1.18
N LYS A 224 -16.57 -16.83 -2.27
CA LYS A 224 -16.05 -17.54 -3.45
C LYS A 224 -14.78 -18.35 -3.11
N LEU A 225 -13.85 -17.76 -2.36
CA LEU A 225 -12.63 -18.44 -1.92
C LEU A 225 -12.97 -19.67 -1.06
N SER A 226 -13.89 -19.51 -0.11
CA SER A 226 -14.36 -20.59 0.76
C SER A 226 -15.03 -21.74 -0.01
N GLN A 227 -15.79 -21.43 -1.08
CA GLN A 227 -16.38 -22.47 -1.93
C GLN A 227 -15.35 -23.20 -2.81
N ALA A 228 -14.33 -22.50 -3.30
CA ALA A 228 -13.26 -23.08 -4.09
C ALA A 228 -12.41 -24.07 -3.27
N GLU A 229 -12.14 -23.76 -2.00
CA GLU A 229 -11.44 -24.65 -1.07
C GLU A 229 -12.22 -25.94 -0.81
N LYS A 230 -13.54 -25.84 -0.57
CA LYS A 230 -14.42 -27.02 -0.38
C LYS A 230 -14.42 -27.94 -1.61
N LYS A 231 -14.42 -27.39 -2.82
CA LYS A 231 -14.35 -28.17 -4.08
C LYS A 231 -12.99 -28.87 -4.25
N LYS A 232 -11.87 -28.21 -3.89
CA LYS A 232 -10.54 -28.81 -3.95
C LYS A 232 -10.39 -29.98 -2.96
N VAL A 233 -10.92 -29.86 -1.74
CA VAL A 233 -10.89 -30.92 -0.74
C VAL A 233 -11.75 -32.12 -1.14
N ALA A 234 -12.95 -31.89 -1.69
CA ALA A 234 -13.82 -32.96 -2.18
C ALA A 234 -13.23 -33.73 -3.37
N SER A 235 -12.38 -33.09 -4.18
CA SER A 235 -11.68 -33.71 -5.31
C SER A 235 -10.42 -34.50 -4.91
N ALA A 236 -9.93 -34.33 -3.66
CA ALA A 236 -8.71 -34.97 -3.17
C ALA A 236 -8.96 -36.25 -2.36
N ILE A 237 -10.21 -36.66 -2.18
CA ILE A 237 -10.57 -37.94 -1.55
C ILE A 237 -10.33 -39.06 -2.59
N PRO A 238 -9.40 -40.00 -2.36
CA PRO A 238 -9.22 -41.15 -3.24
C PRO A 238 -10.53 -41.94 -3.30
N LYS A 239 -10.99 -42.29 -4.51
CA LYS A 239 -12.06 -43.27 -4.66
C LYS A 239 -11.60 -44.57 -4.00
N GLU A 240 -12.20 -44.90 -2.87
CA GLU A 240 -12.07 -46.18 -2.20
C GLU A 240 -12.40 -47.28 -3.21
N SER A 241 -11.37 -48.05 -3.58
CA SER A 241 -11.49 -49.17 -4.49
C SER A 241 -12.36 -50.23 -3.84
N THR A 242 -13.46 -50.54 -4.50
CA THR A 242 -14.37 -51.66 -4.20
C THR A 242 -13.55 -52.97 -4.11
N PRO A 243 -13.76 -53.83 -3.10
CA PRO A 243 -12.99 -55.06 -2.96
C PRO A 243 -13.42 -56.06 -4.03
N GLU A 244 -12.44 -56.48 -4.83
CA GLU A 244 -12.56 -57.57 -5.81
C GLU A 244 -12.45 -58.92 -5.07
N PRO A 245 -13.26 -59.95 -5.40
CA PRO A 245 -13.30 -61.19 -4.65
C PRO A 245 -12.09 -62.08 -4.95
N GLU A 246 -11.57 -62.71 -3.89
CA GLU A 246 -10.47 -63.69 -3.93
C GLU A 246 -10.75 -64.90 -4.84
N PRO A 247 -9.67 -65.55 -5.32
CA PRO A 247 -9.63 -66.99 -5.28
C PRO A 247 -8.46 -67.50 -4.44
N GLU A 248 -8.81 -68.45 -3.57
CA GLU A 248 -7.97 -69.22 -2.66
C GLU A 248 -7.10 -70.29 -3.40
N PRO A 249 -6.25 -71.09 -2.73
CA PRO A 249 -4.80 -71.17 -3.00
C PRO A 249 -4.35 -72.52 -3.59
N ASN A 250 -3.22 -72.57 -4.30
CA ASN A 250 -2.15 -73.54 -3.99
C ASN A 250 -0.91 -73.50 -4.90
N ALA A 251 0.17 -74.01 -4.31
CA ALA A 251 1.39 -74.59 -4.89
C ALA A 251 2.52 -73.65 -5.32
N LYS A 252 3.36 -73.37 -4.33
CA LYS A 252 4.80 -73.05 -4.46
C LYS A 252 5.58 -74.19 -5.15
N GLN A 253 6.78 -73.80 -5.62
CA GLN A 253 7.93 -74.60 -6.09
C GLN A 253 7.84 -75.01 -7.57
N ILE A 254 8.78 -74.67 -8.45
CA ILE A 254 10.25 -74.88 -8.43
C ILE A 254 10.87 -73.77 -9.31
N GLN A 255 11.66 -72.82 -8.80
CA GLN A 255 13.11 -72.85 -8.54
C GLN A 255 14.04 -72.82 -9.79
N ALA A 256 14.86 -71.76 -9.80
CA ALA A 256 16.24 -71.65 -10.31
C ALA A 256 16.53 -71.79 -11.81
N GLU A 257 17.13 -70.70 -12.35
CA GLU A 257 18.00 -70.54 -13.53
C GLU A 257 17.54 -69.28 -14.29
N LYS A 258 18.25 -68.16 -14.42
CA LYS A 258 19.69 -67.90 -14.59
C LYS A 258 19.96 -66.44 -14.21
N ASN A 259 20.78 -66.22 -13.18
CA ASN A 259 21.55 -64.99 -13.04
C ASN A 259 22.94 -65.24 -13.64
N ALA A 260 23.43 -64.24 -14.38
CA ALA A 260 24.76 -64.05 -14.97
C ALA A 260 24.80 -64.17 -16.49
N LEU A 261 24.56 -63.05 -17.18
CA LEU A 261 25.40 -62.69 -18.33
C LEU A 261 25.33 -61.18 -18.63
N VAL A 262 26.44 -60.51 -18.29
CA VAL A 262 27.08 -59.44 -19.08
C VAL A 262 26.48 -58.04 -18.98
N GLU A 263 27.06 -57.28 -18.06
CA GLU A 263 27.64 -55.97 -18.33
C GLU A 263 28.25 -55.91 -19.74
N SER A 264 27.58 -55.30 -20.71
CA SER A 264 28.27 -54.56 -21.77
C SER A 264 27.28 -53.67 -22.52
N LYS A 265 27.75 -52.47 -22.85
CA LYS A 265 27.15 -51.41 -23.70
C LYS A 265 26.61 -50.19 -22.94
N ALA A 266 27.44 -49.63 -22.08
CA ALA A 266 27.61 -48.18 -22.03
C ALA A 266 28.96 -47.84 -22.69
N LEU A 267 28.94 -47.19 -23.84
CA LEU A 267 30.08 -46.46 -24.41
C LEU A 267 29.59 -45.10 -24.94
N PRO A 268 30.49 -44.10 -24.99
CA PRO A 268 30.19 -42.72 -24.66
C PRO A 268 30.21 -41.80 -25.87
N LEU A 269 29.46 -40.70 -25.80
CA LEU A 269 29.63 -39.55 -26.68
C LEU A 269 30.71 -38.63 -26.09
N LYS A 270 31.80 -38.46 -26.84
CA LYS A 270 32.91 -37.54 -26.55
C LYS A 270 32.55 -36.10 -26.92
N GLU A 271 32.76 -35.22 -25.95
CA GLU A 271 33.37 -33.88 -25.98
C GLU A 271 33.70 -33.18 -27.31
N LYS A 272 33.49 -31.85 -27.31
CA LYS A 272 34.57 -30.87 -27.59
C LYS A 272 34.25 -29.46 -27.05
N ALA A 273 35.19 -28.96 -26.22
CA ALA A 273 35.63 -27.57 -25.99
C ALA A 273 34.56 -26.54 -25.53
N THR A 274 34.71 -25.82 -24.42
CA THR A 274 35.84 -25.04 -23.88
C THR A 274 35.65 -24.93 -22.36
N GLY A 275 36.61 -25.20 -21.47
CA GLY A 275 37.91 -24.54 -21.39
C GLY A 275 37.96 -23.47 -20.29
N VAL A 276 37.51 -23.77 -19.06
CA VAL A 276 37.86 -23.00 -17.85
C VAL A 276 38.02 -23.96 -16.66
N SER A 277 39.19 -23.95 -16.04
CA SER A 277 39.48 -24.70 -14.81
C SER A 277 39.19 -23.82 -13.60
N PHE A 278 38.46 -24.39 -12.64
CA PHE A 278 38.40 -23.93 -11.26
C PHE A 278 39.67 -24.38 -10.52
N ASN A 279 40.16 -23.55 -9.61
CA ASN A 279 41.13 -23.97 -8.61
C ASN A 279 40.57 -23.55 -7.24
N ALA A 280 39.94 -24.50 -6.55
CA ALA A 280 39.59 -24.37 -5.14
C ALA A 280 40.47 -25.34 -4.35
N LYS A 281 41.46 -24.78 -3.66
CA LYS A 281 42.16 -25.43 -2.55
C LYS A 281 42.32 -24.39 -1.44
N LEU A 282 41.73 -24.75 -0.30
CA LEU A 282 41.78 -24.15 1.05
C LEU A 282 40.99 -22.86 1.25
#